data_AF-A0A381RVU6-F1
#
_entry.id   AF-A0A381RVU6-F1
#
_cell.length_a   1.000
_cell.length_b   1.000
_cell.length_c   1.000
_cell.angle_alpha   90.00
_cell.angle_beta   90.00
_cell.angle_gamma   90.00
#
_symmetry.space_group_name_H-M   'P 1'
#
loop_
_entity.id
_entity.type
_entity.pdbx_description
1 polymer ?
#
loop_
_entity_poly.entity_id
_entity_poly.type
_entity_poly.pdbx_seq_one_letter_code
_entity_poly.pdbx_strand_id
1 'polypeptide(L)'
;MTVSTVDKNNSPSSRMVLLKEIKDRSLIFFTNYKSKKGQDIDDNPNICASFYWPPLERQVILKGIAKKCSENYSEAYFKSRPFKSQVSAIISNQSQIISSYDELLKRYDKFLEENKNSDLKKPTYWGGVEIFIEEIEFWQGRENRLHNRVVCSFINNKWETKLLSP
;
A
#
# COMPACT_ATOMS: atom_id res chain seq x y z
N MET A 1 -6.59 3.27 -1.20
CA MET A 1 -5.81 3.87 -2.30
C MET A 1 -5.45 2.78 -3.30
N THR A 2 -5.35 3.14 -4.58
CA THR A 2 -4.70 2.29 -5.58
C THR A 2 -3.21 2.51 -5.52
N VAL A 3 -2.41 1.46 -5.45
CA VAL A 3 -0.94 1.56 -5.62
C VAL A 3 -0.51 0.90 -6.92
N SER A 4 0.29 1.63 -7.69
CA SER A 4 0.87 1.18 -8.94
C SER A 4 2.36 0.97 -8.77
N THR A 5 2.83 -0.23 -9.11
CA THR A 5 4.24 -0.64 -9.09
C THR A 5 4.65 -1.05 -10.49
N VAL A 6 5.95 -1.09 -10.75
CA VAL A 6 6.51 -1.51 -12.04
C VAL A 6 7.52 -2.62 -11.77
N ASP A 7 7.43 -3.71 -12.52
CA ASP A 7 8.37 -4.80 -12.36
C ASP A 7 9.69 -4.57 -13.11
N LYS A 8 10.66 -5.49 -12.92
CA LYS A 8 11.97 -5.43 -13.59
C LYS A 8 11.95 -5.38 -15.12
N ASN A 9 10.83 -5.76 -15.74
CA ASN A 9 10.66 -5.70 -17.20
C ASN A 9 9.92 -4.42 -17.64
N ASN A 10 9.81 -3.43 -16.76
CA ASN A 10 9.04 -2.20 -16.96
C ASN A 10 7.53 -2.44 -17.18
N SER A 11 6.98 -3.54 -16.66
CA SER A 11 5.54 -3.82 -16.75
C SER A 11 4.80 -3.27 -15.53
N PRO A 12 3.84 -2.34 -15.70
CA PRO A 12 3.11 -1.76 -14.59
C PRO A 12 1.99 -2.69 -14.09
N SER A 13 1.73 -2.65 -12.79
CA SER A 13 0.58 -3.33 -12.19
C SER A 13 -0.02 -2.50 -11.06
N SER A 14 -1.35 -2.55 -10.92
CA SER A 14 -2.10 -1.74 -9.95
C SER A 14 -3.04 -2.58 -9.11
N ARG A 15 -3.26 -2.19 -7.85
CA ARG A 15 -4.22 -2.83 -6.93
C ARG A 15 -4.62 -1.92 -5.79
N MET A 16 -5.72 -2.24 -5.13
CA MET A 16 -6.16 -1.55 -3.92
C MET A 16 -5.35 -1.98 -2.69
N VAL A 17 -4.99 -1.00 -1.86
CA VAL A 17 -4.46 -1.17 -0.50
C VAL A 17 -5.07 -0.13 0.43
N LEU A 18 -4.98 -0.37 1.74
CA LEU A 18 -5.42 0.57 2.76
C LEU A 18 -4.23 1.39 3.24
N LEU A 19 -4.35 2.71 3.16
CA LEU A 19 -3.47 3.63 3.88
C LEU A 19 -3.64 3.40 5.39
N LYS A 20 -2.55 3.35 6.14
CA LYS A 20 -2.55 3.11 7.59
C LYS A 20 -2.01 4.27 8.40
N GLU A 21 -1.02 4.99 7.86
CA GLU A 21 -0.46 6.15 8.54
C GLU A 21 0.05 7.16 7.51
N ILE A 22 0.02 8.44 7.88
CA ILE A 22 0.72 9.53 7.20
C ILE A 22 1.67 10.12 8.23
N LYS A 23 2.97 10.15 7.92
CA LYS A 23 4.01 10.63 8.84
C LYS A 23 5.18 11.19 8.05
N ASP A 24 5.79 12.30 8.47
CA ASP A 24 7.07 12.79 7.92
C ASP A 24 7.21 12.76 6.37
N ARG A 25 6.22 13.29 5.64
CA ARG A 25 6.17 13.26 4.16
C ARG A 25 6.08 11.83 3.58
N SER A 26 5.50 10.90 4.32
CA SER A 26 5.33 9.53 3.87
C SER A 26 3.93 9.00 4.06
N LEU A 27 3.57 8.03 3.22
CA LEU A 27 2.38 7.20 3.35
C LEU A 27 2.81 5.77 3.71
N ILE A 28 2.18 5.20 4.73
CA ILE A 28 2.49 3.83 5.16
C ILE A 28 1.29 2.92 4.89
N PHE A 29 1.56 1.78 4.26
CA PHE A 29 0.63 0.66 4.14
C PHE A 29 1.35 -0.65 4.45
N PHE A 30 0.61 -1.73 4.72
CA PHE A 30 1.18 -3.02 5.08
C PHE A 30 0.84 -4.08 4.03
N THR A 31 1.80 -4.95 3.73
CA THR A 31 1.64 -5.98 2.70
C THR A 31 2.50 -7.21 3.00
N ASN A 32 2.30 -8.27 2.20
CA ASN A 32 3.25 -9.36 2.10
C ASN A 32 4.36 -8.97 1.10
N TYR A 33 5.62 -8.97 1.54
CA TYR A 33 6.80 -8.67 0.73
C TYR A 33 7.05 -9.68 -0.39
N LYS A 34 6.55 -10.92 -0.25
CA LYS A 34 6.62 -11.94 -1.32
C LYS A 34 5.50 -11.82 -2.35
N SER A 35 4.52 -10.94 -2.15
CA SER A 35 3.49 -10.69 -3.17
C SER A 35 4.08 -10.02 -4.41
N LYS A 36 3.36 -10.04 -5.55
CA LYS A 36 3.83 -9.40 -6.79
C LYS A 36 4.23 -7.94 -6.57
N LYS A 37 3.42 -7.15 -5.84
CA LYS A 37 3.76 -5.74 -5.52
C LYS A 37 5.01 -5.61 -4.63
N GLY A 38 5.23 -6.57 -3.73
CA GLY A 38 6.38 -6.56 -2.83
C GLY A 38 7.67 -6.84 -3.59
N GLN A 39 7.63 -7.82 -4.49
CA GLN A 39 8.73 -8.12 -5.42
C GLN A 39 8.99 -6.95 -6.38
N ASP A 40 7.95 -6.36 -6.97
CA ASP A 40 8.08 -5.20 -7.85
C ASP A 40 8.75 -4.02 -7.11
N ILE A 41 8.41 -3.76 -5.84
CA ILE A 41 9.01 -2.69 -5.03
C ILE A 41 10.48 -3.00 -4.69
N ASP A 42 10.81 -4.27 -4.42
CA ASP A 42 12.19 -4.68 -4.15
C ASP A 42 13.07 -4.53 -5.41
N ASP A 43 12.52 -4.78 -6.60
CA ASP A 43 13.22 -4.59 -7.89
C ASP A 43 13.26 -3.11 -8.33
N ASN A 44 12.17 -2.37 -8.10
CA ASN A 44 12.01 -0.97 -8.50
C ASN A 44 11.18 -0.20 -7.45
N PRO A 45 11.80 0.69 -6.66
CA PRO A 45 11.12 1.35 -5.56
C PRO A 45 10.19 2.48 -6.01
N ASN A 46 10.13 2.82 -7.31
CA ASN A 46 9.21 3.84 -7.82
C ASN A 46 7.76 3.37 -7.67
N ILE A 47 6.94 4.19 -7.01
CA ILE A 47 5.55 3.86 -6.73
C ILE A 47 4.65 5.08 -6.92
N CYS A 48 3.43 4.82 -7.39
CA CYS A 48 2.36 5.79 -7.42
C CYS A 48 1.22 5.35 -6.51
N ALA A 49 0.66 6.26 -5.72
CA ALA A 49 -0.54 6.06 -4.91
C ALA A 49 -1.64 7.02 -5.37
N SER A 50 -2.83 6.50 -5.67
CA SER A 50 -3.98 7.27 -6.12
C SER A 50 -5.17 7.09 -5.17
N PHE A 51 -5.74 8.21 -4.74
CA PHE A 51 -6.97 8.30 -3.99
C PHE A 51 -8.01 8.94 -4.90
N TYR A 52 -9.17 8.33 -5.03
CA TYR A 52 -10.28 8.89 -5.77
C TYR A 52 -11.53 8.83 -4.90
N TRP A 53 -12.18 9.97 -4.75
CA TRP A 53 -13.43 10.13 -4.01
C TRP A 53 -14.51 10.65 -4.97
N PRO A 54 -15.25 9.74 -5.64
CA PRO A 54 -16.25 10.12 -6.63
C PRO A 54 -17.27 11.13 -6.11
N PRO A 55 -17.85 10.98 -4.90
CA PRO A 55 -18.85 11.94 -4.39
C PRO A 55 -18.31 13.36 -4.16
N LEU A 56 -16.98 13.51 -4.08
CA LEU A 56 -16.33 14.82 -3.89
C LEU A 56 -15.75 15.36 -5.21
N GLU A 57 -15.76 14.55 -6.27
CA GLU A 57 -15.01 14.79 -7.49
C GLU A 57 -13.56 15.18 -7.20
N ARG A 58 -12.90 14.41 -6.32
CA ARG A 58 -11.52 14.68 -5.91
C ARG A 58 -10.63 13.50 -6.18
N GLN A 59 -9.46 13.80 -6.71
CA GLN A 59 -8.37 12.83 -6.83
C GLN A 59 -7.10 13.41 -6.21
N VAL A 60 -6.37 12.56 -5.49
CA VAL A 60 -5.02 12.86 -5.02
C VAL A 60 -4.09 11.78 -5.56
N ILE A 61 -3.09 12.19 -6.32
CA ILE A 61 -2.07 11.31 -6.90
C ILE A 61 -0.75 11.63 -6.23
N LEU A 62 -0.06 10.63 -5.71
CA LEU A 62 1.25 10.78 -5.11
C LEU A 62 2.25 9.92 -5.88
N LYS A 63 3.42 10.49 -6.18
CA LYS A 63 4.58 9.74 -6.68
C LYS A 63 5.68 9.79 -5.63
N GLY A 64 6.44 8.72 -5.54
CA GLY A 64 7.55 8.66 -4.62
C GLY A 64 8.29 7.34 -4.64
N ILE A 65 9.10 7.15 -3.60
CA ILE A 65 10.00 6.01 -3.43
C ILE A 65 9.52 5.16 -2.26
N ALA A 66 9.23 3.89 -2.51
CA ALA A 66 8.85 2.91 -1.50
C ALA A 66 10.08 2.32 -0.81
N LYS A 67 10.01 2.16 0.51
CA LYS A 67 10.97 1.41 1.32
C LYS A 67 10.25 0.56 2.35
N LYS A 68 10.86 -0.54 2.77
CA LYS A 68 10.34 -1.35 3.89
C LYS A 68 10.48 -0.55 5.19
N CYS A 69 9.44 -0.55 6.01
CA CYS A 69 9.54 -0.02 7.37
C CYS A 69 10.49 -0.89 8.22
N SER A 70 10.93 -0.37 9.36
CA SER A 70 11.73 -1.18 10.29
C SER A 70 10.98 -2.41 10.78
N GLU A 71 11.73 -3.46 11.13
CA GLU A 71 11.15 -4.70 11.64
C GLU A 71 10.36 -4.46 12.93
N ASN A 72 10.91 -3.66 13.85
CA ASN A 72 10.25 -3.30 15.11
C ASN A 72 8.92 -2.57 14.88
N TYR A 73 8.87 -1.63 13.93
CA TYR A 73 7.63 -0.93 13.59
C TYR A 73 6.61 -1.89 12.97
N SER A 74 7.05 -2.78 12.10
CA SER A 74 6.20 -3.80 11.49
C SER A 74 5.67 -4.82 12.51
N GLU A 75 6.48 -5.24 13.47
CA GLU A 75 6.10 -6.13 14.58
C GLU A 75 5.04 -5.46 15.47
N ALA A 76 5.31 -4.24 15.92
CA ALA A 76 4.39 -3.49 16.76
C ALA A 76 3.02 -3.32 16.09
N TYR A 77 3.00 -2.95 14.80
CA TYR A 77 1.74 -2.84 14.06
C TYR A 77 1.10 -4.22 13.82
N PHE A 78 1.85 -5.29 13.55
CA PHE A 78 1.28 -6.62 13.41
C PHE A 78 0.52 -7.04 14.67
N LYS A 79 1.13 -6.86 15.84
CA LYS A 79 0.57 -7.18 17.15
C LYS A 79 -0.68 -6.36 17.48
N SER A 80 -0.77 -5.12 17.01
CA SER A 80 -1.95 -4.28 17.25
C SER A 80 -3.16 -4.66 16.39
N ARG A 81 -3.00 -5.52 15.37
CA ARG A 81 -4.10 -5.94 14.50
C ARG A 81 -5.04 -6.91 15.23
N PRO A 82 -6.33 -6.94 14.87
CA PRO A 82 -7.23 -7.99 15.34
C PRO A 82 -6.65 -9.38 15.08
N PHE A 83 -6.80 -10.31 16.02
CA PHE A 83 -6.24 -11.66 15.94
C PHE A 83 -6.55 -12.35 14.60
N LYS A 84 -7.80 -12.30 14.13
CA LYS A 84 -8.22 -12.83 12.82
C LYS A 84 -7.41 -12.26 11.64
N SER A 85 -7.06 -10.97 11.70
CA SER A 85 -6.23 -10.30 10.69
C SER A 85 -4.77 -10.76 10.72
N GLN A 86 -4.25 -11.08 11.91
CA GLN A 86 -2.92 -11.67 12.07
C GLN A 86 -2.87 -13.07 11.44
N VAL A 87 -3.89 -13.91 11.74
CA VAL A 87 -4.06 -15.25 11.15
C VAL A 87 -4.11 -15.20 9.63
N SER A 88 -4.93 -14.32 9.03
CA SER A 88 -5.01 -14.20 7.57
C SER A 88 -3.66 -13.85 6.93
N ALA A 89 -2.84 -13.04 7.61
CA ALA A 89 -1.52 -12.67 7.10
C ALA A 89 -0.48 -13.81 7.18
N ILE A 90 -0.66 -14.77 8.09
CA ILE A 90 0.18 -15.97 8.22
C ILE A 90 -0.23 -17.05 7.22
N ILE A 91 -1.53 -17.28 7.05
CA ILE A 91 -2.05 -18.38 6.23
C ILE A 91 -2.02 -18.06 4.73
N SER A 92 -2.18 -16.78 4.36
CA SER A 92 -2.24 -16.37 2.96
C SER A 92 -0.84 -16.09 2.40
N ASN A 93 -0.36 -16.98 1.53
CA ASN A 93 0.76 -16.70 0.63
C ASN A 93 0.30 -15.75 -0.50
N GLN A 94 0.12 -14.48 -0.17
CA GLN A 94 -0.47 -13.48 -1.07
C GLN A 94 0.20 -13.48 -2.45
N SER A 95 -0.63 -13.55 -3.51
CA SER A 95 -0.23 -13.61 -4.92
C SER A 95 0.34 -14.94 -5.43
N GLN A 96 0.35 -16.00 -4.62
CA GLN A 96 0.61 -17.36 -5.12
C GLN A 96 -0.67 -18.01 -5.66
N ILE A 97 -0.51 -18.90 -6.64
CA ILE A 97 -1.61 -19.72 -7.17
C ILE A 97 -2.04 -20.70 -6.07
N ILE A 98 -3.35 -20.84 -5.90
CA ILE A 98 -3.97 -21.83 -5.00
C ILE A 98 -4.79 -22.81 -5.83
N SER A 99 -4.85 -24.07 -5.38
CA SER A 99 -5.69 -25.13 -5.94
C SER A 99 -7.18 -24.87 -5.72
N SER A 100 -7.54 -24.35 -4.54
CA SER A 100 -8.94 -24.16 -4.12
C SER A 100 -9.08 -23.06 -3.07
N TYR A 101 -10.12 -22.23 -3.23
CA TYR A 101 -10.50 -21.23 -2.23
C TYR A 101 -11.05 -21.89 -0.95
N ASP A 102 -11.81 -22.98 -1.07
CA ASP A 102 -12.35 -23.71 0.08
C ASP A 102 -11.23 -24.33 0.93
N GLU A 103 -10.14 -24.78 0.29
CA GLU A 103 -8.96 -25.29 0.99
C GLU A 103 -8.28 -24.18 1.80
N LEU A 104 -8.18 -22.97 1.24
CA LEU A 104 -7.65 -21.80 1.95
C LEU A 104 -8.51 -21.46 3.18
N LEU A 105 -9.84 -21.48 3.04
CA LEU A 105 -10.76 -21.25 4.16
C LEU A 105 -10.64 -22.32 5.24
N LYS A 106 -10.59 -23.61 4.86
CA LYS A 106 -10.39 -24.71 5.81
C LYS A 106 -9.07 -24.57 6.58
N ARG A 107 -7.99 -24.19 5.90
CA ARG A 107 -6.68 -23.91 6.54
C ARG A 107 -6.76 -22.73 7.49
N TYR A 108 -7.48 -21.67 7.11
CA TYR A 108 -7.70 -20.50 7.96
C TYR A 108 -8.47 -20.87 9.22
N ASP A 109 -9.60 -21.57 9.11
CA ASP A 109 -10.44 -21.95 10.26
C ASP A 109 -9.71 -22.92 11.18
N LYS A 110 -9.02 -23.92 10.62
CA LYS A 110 -8.19 -24.85 11.41
C LYS A 110 -7.12 -24.10 12.21
N PHE A 111 -6.38 -23.20 11.56
CA PHE A 111 -5.34 -22.43 12.24
C PHE A 111 -5.93 -21.50 13.30
N LEU A 112 -7.06 -20.86 13.01
CA LEU A 112 -7.77 -20.00 13.96
C LEU A 112 -8.11 -20.78 15.23
N GLU A 113 -8.70 -21.98 15.09
CA GLU A 113 -9.07 -22.89 16.18
C GLU A 113 -7.88 -23.32 17.03
N GLU A 114 -6.80 -23.77 16.39
CA GLU A 114 -5.58 -24.25 17.04
C GLU A 114 -4.83 -23.15 17.81
N ASN A 115 -5.07 -21.87 17.47
CA ASN A 115 -4.27 -20.75 17.95
C ASN A 115 -5.07 -19.68 18.74
N LYS A 116 -6.35 -19.89 19.06
CA LYS A 116 -7.30 -18.86 19.59
C LYS A 116 -6.77 -17.95 20.71
N ASN A 117 -5.81 -18.41 21.52
CA ASN A 117 -5.22 -17.67 22.64
C ASN A 117 -3.69 -17.56 22.57
N SER A 118 -3.11 -17.79 21.40
CA SER A 118 -1.66 -17.72 21.20
C SER A 118 -1.22 -16.31 20.82
N ASP A 119 0.00 -15.95 21.21
CA ASP A 119 0.64 -14.72 20.76
C ASP A 119 1.34 -14.97 19.41
N LEU A 120 0.65 -14.66 18.31
CA LEU A 120 1.15 -14.91 16.96
C LEU A 120 2.32 -13.99 16.64
N LYS A 121 3.43 -14.58 16.16
CA LYS A 121 4.58 -13.82 15.69
C LYS A 121 4.34 -13.32 14.26
N LYS A 122 4.80 -12.11 13.96
CA LYS A 122 4.77 -11.59 12.59
C LYS A 122 5.61 -12.49 11.67
N PRO A 123 5.11 -12.86 10.49
CA PRO A 123 5.95 -13.49 9.47
C PRO A 123 7.06 -12.56 8.97
N THR A 124 8.23 -13.11 8.66
CA THR A 124 9.37 -12.35 8.09
C THR A 124 9.06 -11.74 6.72
N TYR A 125 8.09 -12.32 5.99
CA TYR A 125 7.62 -11.84 4.69
C TYR A 125 6.48 -10.83 4.80
N TRP A 126 6.10 -10.37 5.99
CA TRP A 126 5.02 -9.42 6.18
C TRP A 126 5.51 -8.18 6.93
N GLY A 127 5.08 -7.00 6.49
CA GLY A 127 5.37 -5.76 7.20
C GLY A 127 4.95 -4.50 6.46
N GLY A 128 5.41 -3.36 6.99
CA GLY A 128 5.11 -2.03 6.47
C GLY A 128 5.94 -1.69 5.22
N VAL A 129 5.33 -0.91 4.34
CA VAL A 129 5.97 -0.19 3.24
C VAL A 129 5.65 1.28 3.42
N GLU A 130 6.71 2.08 3.45
CA GLU A 130 6.69 3.53 3.55
C GLU A 130 7.00 4.15 2.19
N ILE A 131 6.09 4.99 1.70
CA ILE A 131 6.24 5.75 0.44
C ILE A 131 6.71 7.15 0.80
N PHE A 132 7.97 7.48 0.53
CA PHE A 132 8.49 8.84 0.64
C PHE A 132 7.99 9.68 -0.53
N ILE A 133 7.16 10.68 -0.25
CA ILE A 133 6.45 11.45 -1.28
C ILE A 133 7.39 12.47 -1.92
N GLU A 134 7.51 12.43 -3.24
CA GLU A 134 8.28 13.39 -4.05
C GLU A 134 7.36 14.37 -4.79
N GLU A 135 6.17 13.92 -5.17
CA GLU A 135 5.18 14.74 -5.87
C GLU A 135 3.76 14.39 -5.39
N ILE A 136 2.91 15.41 -5.27
CA ILE A 136 1.49 15.28 -4.98
C ILE A 136 0.72 16.11 -6.02
N GLU A 137 -0.20 15.49 -6.73
CA GLU A 137 -1.20 16.17 -7.54
C GLU A 137 -2.55 16.16 -6.82
N PHE A 138 -3.15 17.34 -6.69
CA PHE A 138 -4.53 17.53 -6.25
C PHE A 138 -5.37 17.89 -7.47
N TRP A 139 -6.35 17.05 -7.77
CA TRP A 139 -7.33 17.27 -8.83
C TRP A 139 -8.71 17.49 -8.21
N GLN A 140 -9.41 18.52 -8.68
CA GLN A 140 -10.79 18.84 -8.30
C GLN A 140 -11.64 19.02 -9.55
N GLY A 141 -12.70 18.21 -9.64
CA GLY A 141 -13.71 18.25 -10.68
C GLY A 141 -14.44 19.59 -10.74
N ARG A 142 -14.87 19.94 -11.95
CA ARG A 142 -15.58 21.17 -12.31
C ARG A 142 -16.55 20.84 -13.44
N GLU A 143 -17.75 21.40 -13.38
CA GLU A 143 -18.83 21.14 -14.35
C GLU A 143 -18.45 21.54 -15.78
N ASN A 144 -17.70 22.63 -15.93
CA ASN A 144 -17.24 23.15 -17.22
C ASN A 144 -16.05 22.37 -17.81
N ARG A 145 -15.64 21.25 -17.19
CA ARG A 145 -14.48 20.41 -17.56
C ARG A 145 -13.11 21.08 -17.41
N LEU A 146 -13.06 22.34 -16.98
CA LEU A 146 -11.82 23.02 -16.64
C LEU A 146 -11.42 22.68 -15.20
N HIS A 147 -11.00 21.44 -14.99
CA HIS A 147 -10.64 20.93 -13.67
C HIS A 147 -9.47 21.69 -13.05
N ASN A 148 -9.52 21.87 -11.74
CA ASN A 148 -8.42 22.48 -11.01
C ASN A 148 -7.37 21.40 -10.72
N ARG A 149 -6.16 21.59 -11.25
CA ARG A 149 -5.03 20.69 -11.00
C ARG A 149 -3.87 21.45 -10.41
N VAL A 150 -3.47 21.07 -9.20
CA VAL A 150 -2.34 21.64 -8.47
C VAL A 150 -1.33 20.54 -8.24
N VAL A 151 -0.11 20.70 -8.74
CA VAL A 151 1.00 19.78 -8.48
C VAL A 151 1.97 20.42 -7.50
N CYS A 152 2.30 19.69 -6.44
CA CYS A 152 3.30 20.02 -5.44
C CYS A 152 4.47 19.06 -5.59
N SER A 153 5.67 19.57 -5.87
CA SER A 153 6.89 18.76 -6.01
C SER A 153 7.88 19.12 -4.89
N PHE A 154 8.52 18.13 -4.29
CA PHE A 154 9.49 18.32 -3.22
C PHE A 154 10.90 18.41 -3.80
N ILE A 155 11.43 19.62 -3.92
CA ILE A 155 12.71 19.92 -4.56
C ILE A 155 13.56 20.74 -3.59
N ASN A 156 14.83 20.38 -3.41
CA ASN A 156 15.77 21.11 -2.53
C ASN A 156 15.23 21.35 -1.11
N ASN A 157 14.60 20.33 -0.52
CA ASN A 157 13.95 20.38 0.80
C ASN A 157 12.79 21.38 0.95
N LYS A 158 12.16 21.77 -0.16
CA LYS A 158 11.01 22.68 -0.19
C LYS A 158 9.93 22.15 -1.11
N TRP A 159 8.68 22.48 -0.82
CA TRP A 159 7.57 22.23 -1.72
C TRP A 159 7.46 23.38 -2.72
N GLU A 160 7.48 23.06 -4.00
CA GLU A 160 7.12 23.96 -5.07
C GLU A 160 5.74 23.59 -5.60
N THR A 161 4.92 24.60 -5.89
CA THR A 161 3.54 24.40 -6.37
C THR A 161 3.36 24.98 -7.76
N LYS A 162 2.74 24.22 -8.66
CA LYS A 162 2.41 24.64 -10.02
C LYS A 162 0.97 24.27 -10.36
N LEU A 163 0.37 25.02 -11.27
CA LEU A 163 -0.93 24.68 -11.86
C LEU A 163 -0.69 23.83 -13.11
N LEU A 164 -1.55 22.83 -13.32
CA LEU A 164 -1.59 22.05 -14.56
C LEU A 164 -2.89 22.37 -15.30
N SER A 165 -2.84 22.38 -16.63
CA SER A 165 -4.06 22.37 -17.44
C SER A 165 -4.81 21.06 -17.21
N PRO A 166 -6.15 21.09 -17.10
CA PRO A 166 -6.99 19.91 -17.13
C PRO A 166 -6.94 19.19 -18.47
#